data_AF-A0A8T8K971-F1
#
_entry.id   AF-A0A8T8K971-F1
#
_cell.length_a   1.000
_cell.length_b   1.000
_cell.length_c   1.000
_cell.angle_alpha   90.00
_cell.angle_beta   90.00
_cell.angle_gamma   90.00
#
_symmetry.space_group_name_H-M   'P 1'
#
loop_
_entity.id
_entity.type
_entity.pdbx_description
1 polymer ?
#
loop_
_entity_poly.entity_id
_entity_poly.type
_entity_poly.pdbx_seq_one_letter_code
_entity_poly.pdbx_strand_id
1 'polypeptide(L)' 'MDRLSLNQYREMVDGIIEFKKTNGEMPQFAIVDGCKIEKQNYIDMIERVNKFILEMGRNPRSVDIES' A
#
# COMPACT_ATOMS: atom_id res chain seq x y z
N MET A 1 -14.83 -5.03 4.94
CA MET A 1 -13.39 -5.15 4.65
C MET A 1 -13.19 -4.65 3.25
N ASP A 2 -12.62 -3.46 3.12
CA ASP A 2 -12.23 -2.94 1.81
C ASP A 2 -10.95 -3.64 1.37
N ARG A 3 -10.81 -3.92 0.08
CA ARG A 3 -9.68 -4.68 -0.48
C ARG A 3 -9.13 -3.91 -1.67
N LEU A 4 -7.81 -3.76 -1.73
CA LEU A 4 -7.14 -3.32 -2.94
C LEU A 4 -6.81 -4.53 -3.83
N SER A 5 -7.11 -4.38 -5.12
CA SER A 5 -6.50 -5.23 -6.14
C SER A 5 -4.98 -5.02 -6.16
N LEU A 6 -4.24 -5.99 -6.71
CA LEU A 6 -2.79 -5.87 -6.84
C LEU A 6 -2.37 -4.62 -7.63
N ASN A 7 -3.16 -4.23 -8.65
CA ASN A 7 -2.89 -3.03 -9.44
C ASN A 7 -3.08 -1.76 -8.61
N GLN A 8 -4.20 -1.66 -7.89
CA GLN A 8 -4.46 -0.52 -6.99
C GLN A 8 -3.41 -0.39 -5.89
N TYR A 9 -2.97 -1.53 -5.32
CA TYR A 9 -1.88 -1.54 -4.34
C TYR A 9 -0.56 -1.05 -4.96
N ARG A 10 -0.24 -1.46 -6.19
CA ARG A 10 0.96 -0.99 -6.90
C ARG A 10 0.91 0.51 -7.18
N GLU A 11 -0.21 1.00 -7.70
CA GLU A 11 -0.41 2.44 -7.94
C GLU A 11 -0.25 3.25 -6.65
N MET A 12 -0.79 2.75 -5.53
CA MET A 12 -0.62 3.36 -4.22
C MET A 12 0.85 3.44 -3.82
N VAL A 13 1.59 2.33 -3.93
CA VAL A 13 3.01 2.25 -3.55
C VAL A 13 3.86 3.14 -4.45
N ASP A 14 3.61 3.12 -5.76
CA ASP A 14 4.33 3.96 -6.72
C ASP A 14 4.11 5.44 -6.40
N GLY A 15 2.86 5.85 -6.13
CA GLY A 15 2.54 7.22 -5.72
C GLY A 15 3.20 7.63 -4.39
N ILE A 16 3.28 6.73 -3.41
CA ILE A 16 4.01 6.96 -2.14
C ILE A 16 5.50 7.16 -2.41
N ILE A 17 6.10 6.34 -3.28
CA ILE A 17 7.53 6.43 -3.62
C ILE A 17 7.82 7.72 -4.37
N GLU A 18 7.00 8.11 -5.34
CA GLU A 18 7.14 9.37 -6.06
C GLU A 18 7.00 10.57 -5.13
N PHE A 19 6.00 10.57 -4.24
CA PHE A 19 5.82 11.62 -3.25
C PHE A 19 7.06 11.74 -2.35
N LYS A 20 7.61 10.61 -1.89
CA LYS A 20 8.83 10.58 -1.07
C LYS A 20 10.04 11.10 -1.82
N LYS A 21 10.19 10.79 -3.11
CA LYS A 21 11.29 11.30 -3.93
C LYS A 21 11.24 12.82 -4.08
N THR A 22 10.04 13.38 -4.22
CA THR A 22 9.85 14.83 -4.42
C THR A 22 9.95 15.63 -3.12
N ASN A 23 9.35 15.12 -2.02
CA ASN A 23 9.23 15.87 -0.76
C ASN A 23 10.25 15.45 0.31
N GLY A 24 10.94 14.32 0.12
CA GLY A 24 11.87 13.75 1.11
C GLY A 24 11.20 12.93 2.23
N GLU A 25 9.87 13.00 2.35
CA GLU A 25 9.09 12.31 3.38
C GLU A 25 7.91 11.51 2.79
N MET A 26 7.42 10.51 3.53
CA MET A 26 6.25 9.73 3.11
C MET A 26 4.94 10.51 3.35
N PRO A 27 3.96 10.44 2.43
CA PRO A 27 2.72 11.20 2.52
C PRO A 27 1.89 10.78 3.75
N GLN A 28 1.13 11.70 4.34
CA GLN A 28 0.30 11.37 5.52
C GLN A 28 -0.87 10.43 5.21
N PHE A 29 -1.27 10.36 3.94
CA PHE A 29 -2.28 9.43 3.44
C PHE A 29 -2.06 9.19 1.95
N ALA A 30 -2.59 8.09 1.43
CA ALA A 30 -2.71 7.82 0.00
C ALA A 30 -4.19 7.81 -0.40
N ILE A 31 -4.50 8.22 -1.63
CA ILE A 31 -5.85 8.10 -2.19
C ILE A 31 -5.80 7.06 -3.30
N VAL A 32 -6.63 6.03 -3.18
CA VAL A 32 -6.73 4.94 -4.16
C VAL A 32 -8.21 4.75 -4.48
N ASP A 33 -8.59 4.96 -5.73
CA ASP A 33 -10.00 4.82 -6.19
C ASP A 33 -11.01 5.62 -5.34
N GLY A 34 -10.61 6.83 -4.91
CA GLY A 34 -11.41 7.70 -4.04
C GLY A 34 -11.41 7.30 -2.55
N CYS A 35 -10.78 6.19 -2.17
CA CYS A 35 -10.60 5.79 -0.78
C CYS A 35 -9.33 6.42 -0.20
N LYS A 36 -9.46 7.08 0.96
CA LYS A 36 -8.33 7.63 1.71
C LYS A 36 -7.77 6.55 2.64
N ILE A 37 -6.49 6.24 2.48
CA ILE A 37 -5.77 5.28 3.31
C ILE A 37 -4.73 6.05 4.11
N GLU A 38 -4.89 6.09 5.43
CA GLU A 38 -3.98 6.78 6.33
C GLU A 38 -2.58 6.13 6.33
N LYS A 39 -1.58 6.91 6.74
CA LYS A 39 -0.18 6.48 6.76
C LYS A 39 0.08 5.19 7.49
N GLN A 40 -0.50 5.02 8.67
CA GLN A 40 -0.33 3.79 9.43
C GLN A 40 -0.86 2.58 8.64
N ASN A 41 -2.06 2.72 8.06
CA ASN A 41 -2.72 1.63 7.36
C ASN A 41 -1.95 1.19 6.11
N TYR A 42 -1.47 2.13 5.27
CA TYR A 42 -0.69 1.73 4.10
C TYR A 42 0.68 1.14 4.48
N ILE A 43 1.29 1.59 5.59
CA ILE A 43 2.55 1.00 6.09
C ILE A 43 2.30 -0.45 6.51
N ASP A 44 1.26 -0.70 7.30
CA ASP A 44 0.89 -2.05 7.76
C ASP A 44 0.51 -2.95 6.56
N MET A 45 -0.12 -2.40 5.53
CA MET A 45 -0.37 -3.11 4.28
C MET A 45 0.93 -3.51 3.58
N ILE A 46 1.88 -2.58 3.42
CA ILE A 46 3.18 -2.86 2.79
C ILE A 46 3.95 -3.92 3.58
N GLU A 47 3.96 -3.84 4.91
CA GLU A 47 4.62 -4.83 5.77
C GLU A 47 4.00 -6.22 5.62
N ARG A 48 2.67 -6.32 5.62
CA ARG A 48 1.96 -7.60 5.42
C ARG A 48 2.24 -8.20 4.06
N VAL A 49 2.28 -7.38 3.00
CA VAL A 49 2.62 -7.82 1.64
C VAL A 49 4.08 -8.32 1.60
N ASN A 50 5.01 -7.58 2.18
CA ASN A 50 6.43 -7.99 2.24
C ASN A 50 6.60 -9.30 3.00
N LYS A 51 5.95 -9.44 4.16
CA LYS A 51 5.97 -10.68 4.94
C LYS A 51 5.38 -11.84 4.15
N PHE A 52 4.26 -11.64 3.48
CA PHE A 52 3.65 -12.65 2.62
C PHE A 52 4.58 -13.10 1.48
N ILE A 53 5.26 -12.16 0.83
CA ILE A 53 6.22 -12.45 -0.24
C ILE A 53 7.41 -13.26 0.31
N LEU A 54 7.92 -12.90 1.48
CA LEU A 54 9.01 -13.62 2.14
C LEU A 54 8.62 -15.05 2.53
N GLU A 55 7.40 -15.26 3.04
CA GLU A 55 6.92 -16.57 3.49
C GLU A 55 6.50 -17.48 2.32
N MET A 56 5.83 -16.92 1.31
CA MET A 56 5.18 -17.69 0.24
C MET A 56 5.96 -17.67 -1.08
N GLY A 57 6.98 -16.82 -1.22
CA GLY A 57 7.78 -16.66 -2.44
C GLY A 57 7.01 -16.09 -3.64
N ARG A 58 5.83 -15.51 -3.42
CA ARG A 58 4.97 -14.95 -4.48
C ARG A 58 4.16 -13.75 -3.99
N ASN A 59 3.71 -12.92 -4.91
CA ASN A 59 2.82 -11.80 -4.61
C ASN A 59 1.43 -12.26 -4.15
N PRO A 60 0.79 -11.54 -3.22
CA PRO A 60 -0.60 -11.77 -2.86
C PRO A 60 -1.54 -11.43 -4.03
N ARG A 61 -2.73 -12.03 -4.03
CA ARG A 61 -3.75 -11.78 -5.07
C ARG A 61 -4.51 -10.46 -4.85
N SER A 62 -4.67 -10.08 -3.58
CA SER A 62 -5.33 -8.85 -3.13
C SER A 62 -4.76 -8.45 -1.77
N VAL A 63 -4.89 -7.18 -1.40
CA VAL A 63 -4.41 -6.64 -0.13
C VAL A 63 -5.59 -6.09 0.65
N ASP A 64 -5.78 -6.55 1.88
CA ASP A 64 -6.89 -6.12 2.73
C ASP A 64 -6.57 -4.78 3.41
N ILE A 65 -7.49 -3.82 3.32
CA ILE A 65 -7.46 -2.58 4.09
C ILE A 65 -8.09 -2.90 5.44
N GLU A 66 -7.25 -3.11 6.46
CA GLU A 66 -7.72 -3.13 7.84
C GLU A 66 -7.89 -1.67 8.26
N SER A 67 -9.11 -1.29 8.64
CA SER A 67 -9.48 0.04 9.16
C SER A 67 -9.69 -0.03 10.66
#